data_AF-A0A971TD38-F1
#
_entry.id   AF-A0A971TD38-F1
#
_cell.length_a   1.000
_cell.length_b   1.000
_cell.length_c   1.000
_cell.angle_alpha   90.00
_cell.angle_beta   90.00
_cell.angle_gamma   90.00
#
_symmetry.space_group_name_H-M   'P 1'
#
loop_
_entity.id
_entity.type
_entity.pdbx_description
1 polymer ?
#
loop_
_entity_poly.entity_id
_entity_poly.type
_entity_poly.pdbx_seq_one_letter_code
_entity_poly.pdbx_strand_id
1 'polypeptide(L)'
;MTPTVQKVLGALVLMVLGVLSLPLVASLFDGEGTENWIIPVQLILMAIIGAVVTLALPSLASASASTTTRALTGAGWGVLAALIGLVVFFFLLNGFDGA
;
A
#
# COMPACT_ATOMS: atom_id res chain seq x y z
N MET A 1 12.83 -9.98 -17.46
CA MET A 1 11.92 -10.60 -16.47
C MET A 1 10.61 -10.95 -17.18
N THR A 2 9.96 -12.05 -16.83
CA THR A 2 8.66 -12.40 -17.41
C THR A 2 7.56 -11.51 -16.83
N PRO A 3 6.45 -11.26 -17.54
CA PRO A 3 5.32 -10.49 -17.01
C PRO A 3 4.78 -11.06 -15.69
N THR A 4 4.78 -12.39 -15.56
CA THR A 4 4.35 -13.09 -14.33
C THR A 4 5.24 -12.74 -13.14
N VAL A 5 6.57 -12.74 -13.32
CA VAL A 5 7.51 -12.40 -12.24
C VAL A 5 7.34 -10.95 -11.79
N GLN A 6 7.13 -10.01 -12.73
CA GLN A 6 6.86 -8.62 -12.37
C GLN A 6 5.55 -8.44 -11.59
N LYS A 7 4.49 -9.18 -11.95
CA LYS A 7 3.22 -9.18 -11.23
C LYS A 7 3.37 -9.69 -9.81
N VAL A 8 4.03 -10.84 -9.64
CA VAL A 8 4.27 -11.43 -8.33
C VAL A 8 5.12 -10.51 -7.47
N LEU A 9 6.22 -9.96 -8.00
CA LEU A 9 7.08 -9.05 -7.25
C LEU A 9 6.36 -7.75 -6.90
N GLY A 10 5.60 -7.15 -7.83
CA GLY A 10 4.81 -5.96 -7.55
C GLY A 10 3.80 -6.18 -6.43
N ALA A 11 3.08 -7.31 -6.47
CA ALA A 11 2.12 -7.67 -5.42
C ALA A 11 2.80 -7.89 -4.07
N LEU A 12 3.91 -8.64 -4.03
CA LEU A 12 4.67 -8.89 -2.80
C LEU A 12 5.22 -7.60 -2.21
N VAL A 13 5.80 -6.73 -3.02
CA VAL A 13 6.34 -5.43 -2.59
C VAL A 13 5.21 -4.57 -2.01
N LEU A 14 4.08 -4.44 -2.70
CA LEU A 14 2.96 -3.65 -2.21
C LEU A 14 2.38 -4.23 -0.91
N MET A 15 2.26 -5.55 -0.79
CA MET A 15 1.77 -6.20 0.42
C MET A 15 2.70 -5.92 1.61
N VAL A 16 4.01 -6.14 1.45
CA VAL A 16 5.00 -5.91 2.51
C VAL A 16 5.01 -4.45 2.93
N LEU A 17 5.01 -3.52 1.96
CA LEU A 17 4.97 -2.09 2.25
C LEU A 17 3.63 -1.68 2.89
N GLY A 18 2.51 -2.27 2.47
CA GLY A 18 1.20 -2.03 3.08
C GLY A 18 1.18 -2.37 4.56
N VAL A 19 1.68 -3.53 4.93
CA VAL A 19 1.78 -3.98 6.34
C VAL A 19 2.73 -3.10 7.15
N LEU A 20 3.92 -2.78 6.60
CA LEU A 20 4.93 -2.00 7.31
C LEU A 20 4.67 -0.48 7.32
N SER A 21 3.83 0.02 6.42
CA SER A 21 3.55 1.45 6.29
C SER A 21 2.90 2.02 7.55
N LEU A 22 1.99 1.27 8.18
CA LEU A 22 1.26 1.74 9.36
C LEU A 22 2.18 1.99 10.56
N PRO A 23 2.97 1.02 11.06
CA PRO A 23 3.86 1.27 12.20
C PRO A 23 4.91 2.34 11.89
N LEU A 24 5.36 2.44 10.63
CA LEU A 24 6.29 3.48 10.21
C LEU A 24 5.67 4.87 10.33
N VAL A 25 4.46 5.07 9.80
CA VAL A 25 3.76 6.36 9.90
C VAL A 25 3.38 6.66 11.35
N ALA A 26 2.90 5.67 12.10
CA ALA A 26 2.60 5.81 13.52
C ALA A 26 3.84 6.31 14.28
N SER A 27 5.02 5.72 14.08
CA SER A 27 6.26 6.16 14.76
C SER A 27 6.63 7.63 14.56
N LEU A 28 6.10 8.28 13.51
CA LEU A 28 6.32 9.70 13.21
C LEU A 28 5.16 10.59 13.68
N PHE A 29 3.96 10.05 13.88
CA PHE A 29 2.72 10.79 14.12
C PHE A 29 2.02 10.39 15.44
N ASP A 30 2.62 9.56 16.29
CA ASP A 30 2.13 9.12 17.61
C ASP A 30 2.21 10.21 18.71
N GLY A 31 2.33 11.48 18.31
CA GLY A 31 2.36 12.63 19.21
C GLY A 31 0.98 13.24 19.46
N GLU A 32 0.86 13.97 20.56
CA GLU A 32 -0.37 14.66 20.95
C GLU A 32 -0.81 15.65 19.85
N GLY A 33 -2.00 15.43 19.29
CA GLY A 33 -2.56 16.22 18.19
C GLY A 33 -2.22 15.75 16.77
N THR A 34 -1.33 14.77 16.60
CA THR A 34 -0.95 14.21 15.28
C THR A 34 -1.51 12.81 14.99
N GLU A 35 -2.02 12.10 15.98
CA GLU A 35 -2.52 10.72 15.86
C GLU A 35 -3.59 10.54 14.77
N ASN A 36 -4.50 11.52 14.63
CA ASN A 36 -5.56 11.50 13.62
C ASN A 36 -5.02 11.55 12.16
N TRP A 37 -3.74 11.91 11.98
CA TRP A 37 -3.09 11.95 10.68
C TRP A 37 -2.44 10.63 10.27
N ILE A 38 -2.31 9.65 11.19
CA ILE A 38 -1.65 8.36 10.90
C ILE A 38 -2.31 7.67 9.71
N ILE A 39 -3.63 7.48 9.75
CA ILE A 39 -4.37 6.77 8.70
C ILE A 39 -4.38 7.57 7.37
N PRO A 40 -4.74 8.87 7.35
CA PRO A 40 -4.70 9.65 6.10
C PRO A 40 -3.32 9.67 5.44
N VAL A 41 -2.25 9.89 6.21
CA VAL A 41 -0.88 9.95 5.68
C VAL A 41 -0.45 8.59 5.15
N GLN A 42 -0.74 7.51 5.88
CA GLN A 42 -0.45 6.16 5.43
C GLN A 42 -1.15 5.82 4.10
N LEU A 43 -2.44 6.14 3.96
CA LEU A 43 -3.19 5.89 2.73
C LEU A 43 -2.63 6.68 1.54
N ILE A 44 -2.29 7.96 1.74
CA ILE A 44 -1.69 8.80 0.70
C ILE A 44 -0.32 8.26 0.29
N LEU A 45 0.53 7.91 1.27
CA LEU A 45 1.85 7.33 1.01
C LEU A 45 1.74 6.06 0.18
N MET A 46 0.84 5.15 0.55
CA MET A 46 0.65 3.90 -0.17
C MET A 46 0.04 4.11 -1.56
N ALA A 47 -0.85 5.09 -1.74
CA ALA A 47 -1.33 5.47 -3.07
C ALA A 47 -0.18 5.95 -3.97
N ILE A 48 0.73 6.78 -3.45
CA ILE A 48 1.91 7.24 -4.19
C ILE A 48 2.84 6.07 -4.53
N ILE A 49 3.15 5.20 -3.56
CA ILE A 49 3.98 4.00 -3.77
C ILE A 49 3.35 3.11 -4.85
N GLY A 50 2.05 2.84 -4.77
CA GLY A 50 1.32 2.04 -5.75
C GLY A 50 1.40 2.60 -7.16
N ALA A 51 1.23 3.91 -7.31
CA ALA A 51 1.37 4.61 -8.58
C ALA A 51 2.80 4.44 -9.13
N VAL A 52 3.83 4.70 -8.30
CA VAL A 52 5.24 4.56 -8.69
C VAL A 52 5.58 3.12 -9.11
N VAL A 53 5.14 2.12 -8.33
CA VAL A 53 5.38 0.69 -8.62
C VAL A 53 4.78 0.31 -9.98
N THR A 54 3.58 0.79 -10.28
CA THR A 54 2.89 0.44 -11.54
C THR A 54 3.45 1.19 -12.75
N LEU A 55 4.01 2.38 -12.55
CA LEU A 55 4.78 3.09 -13.58
C LEU A 55 6.14 2.43 -13.85
N ALA A 56 6.82 1.94 -12.81
CA ALA A 56 8.11 1.25 -12.92
C ALA A 56 7.98 -0.18 -13.47
N LEU A 57 6.85 -0.85 -13.21
CA LEU A 57 6.56 -2.22 -13.65
C LEU A 57 5.35 -2.21 -14.60
N PRO A 58 5.53 -1.86 -15.88
CA PRO A 58 4.43 -1.62 -16.82
C PRO A 58 3.53 -2.84 -17.09
N SER A 59 4.00 -4.05 -16.79
CA SER A 59 3.22 -5.29 -16.89
C SER A 59 2.15 -5.47 -15.80
N LEU A 60 2.16 -4.62 -14.77
CA LEU A 60 1.14 -4.56 -13.73
C LEU A 60 -0.18 -3.93 -14.23
N ALA A 61 -0.11 -3.15 -15.31
CA ALA A 61 -1.27 -2.52 -15.92
C ALA A 61 -1.48 -3.02 -17.36
N SER A 62 -2.67 -2.77 -17.91
CA SER A 62 -2.97 -3.14 -19.30
C SER A 62 -1.93 -2.57 -20.26
N ALA A 63 -1.54 -3.35 -21.27
CA ALA A 63 -0.53 -2.97 -22.25
C ALA A 63 -0.91 -1.72 -23.05
N SER A 64 -2.21 -1.44 -23.19
CA SER A 64 -2.76 -0.27 -23.89
C SER A 64 -3.15 0.88 -22.95
N ALA A 65 -2.91 0.77 -21.64
CA ALA A 65 -3.31 1.80 -20.70
C ALA A 65 -2.43 3.05 -20.82
N SER A 66 -3.06 4.22 -20.81
CA SER A 66 -2.37 5.51 -20.69
C SER A 66 -1.58 5.61 -19.38
N THR A 67 -0.55 6.46 -19.33
CA THR A 67 0.26 6.69 -18.12
C THR A 67 -0.60 7.06 -16.90
N THR A 68 -1.62 7.91 -17.10
CA THR A 68 -2.56 8.31 -16.04
C THR A 68 -3.36 7.13 -15.52
N THR A 69 -3.89 6.29 -16.42
CA THR A 69 -4.64 5.08 -16.05
C THR A 69 -3.75 4.10 -15.27
N ARG A 70 -2.49 3.94 -15.68
CA ARG A 70 -1.52 3.10 -14.97
C ARG A 70 -1.25 3.62 -13.56
N ALA A 71 -1.01 4.92 -13.41
CA ALA A 71 -0.79 5.55 -12.11
C ALA A 71 -2.02 5.39 -11.19
N LEU A 72 -3.24 5.63 -11.69
CA LEU A 72 -4.48 5.47 -10.92
C LEU A 72 -4.73 4.01 -10.52
N THR A 73 -4.49 3.07 -11.43
CA THR A 73 -4.59 1.64 -11.12
C THR A 73 -3.60 1.25 -10.02
N GLY A 74 -2.36 1.73 -10.13
CA GLY A 74 -1.33 1.52 -9.13
C GLY A 74 -1.70 2.13 -7.78
N ALA A 75 -2.20 3.36 -7.76
CA ALA A 75 -2.66 4.02 -6.54
C ALA A 75 -3.76 3.20 -5.85
N GLY A 76 -4.71 2.66 -6.62
CA GLY A 76 -5.73 1.75 -6.11
C GLY A 76 -5.15 0.49 -5.46
N TRP A 77 -4.16 -0.16 -6.10
CA TRP A 77 -3.46 -1.31 -5.51
C TRP A 77 -2.70 -0.96 -4.24
N GLY A 78 -2.06 0.21 -4.21
CA GLY A 78 -1.38 0.72 -3.03
C GLY A 78 -2.34 0.92 -1.85
N VAL A 79 -3.47 1.60 -2.09
CA VAL A 79 -4.54 1.79 -1.08
C VAL A 79 -5.08 0.44 -0.60
N LEU A 80 -5.35 -0.50 -1.50
CA LEU A 80 -5.81 -1.83 -1.12
C LEU A 80 -4.79 -2.55 -0.23
N ALA A 81 -3.50 -2.46 -0.55
CA ALA A 81 -2.45 -3.03 0.28
C ALA A 81 -2.35 -2.37 1.67
N ALA A 82 -2.56 -1.05 1.75
CA ALA A 82 -2.63 -0.33 3.02
C ALA A 82 -3.80 -0.82 3.90
N LEU A 83 -4.97 -1.04 3.29
CA LEU A 83 -6.14 -1.60 3.99
C LEU A 83 -5.90 -3.02 4.46
N ILE A 84 -5.26 -3.86 3.65
CA ILE A 84 -4.83 -5.20 4.09
C ILE A 84 -3.86 -5.09 5.27
N GLY A 85 -2.90 -4.18 5.20
CA GLY A 85 -1.96 -3.90 6.29
C GLY A 85 -2.67 -3.50 7.58
N LEU A 86 -3.67 -2.63 7.49
CA LEU A 86 -4.52 -2.23 8.62
C LEU A 86 -5.24 -3.43 9.25
N VAL A 87 -5.86 -4.27 8.43
CA VAL A 87 -6.56 -5.49 8.90
C VAL A 87 -5.59 -6.44 9.58
N VAL A 88 -4.42 -6.69 8.97
CA VAL A 88 -3.37 -7.54 9.56
C VAL A 88 -2.92 -6.96 10.89
N PHE A 89 -2.63 -5.67 10.96
CA PHE A 89 -2.17 -5.02 12.19
C PHE A 89 -3.23 -5.04 13.29
N PHE A 90 -4.50 -4.86 12.93
CA PHE A 90 -5.62 -5.01 13.85
C PHE A 90 -5.64 -6.39 14.50
N PHE A 91 -5.51 -7.46 13.71
CA PHE A 91 -5.43 -8.83 14.24
C PHE A 91 -4.17 -9.08 15.06
N LEU A 92 -3.03 -8.50 14.68
CA LEU A 92 -1.78 -8.63 15.44
C LEU A 92 -1.87 -7.96 16.82
N LEU A 93 -2.61 -6.85 16.94
CA LEU A 93 -2.79 -6.15 18.21
C LEU A 93 -3.90 -6.74 19.09
N ASN A 94 -5.04 -7.09 18.50
CA ASN A 94 -6.24 -7.51 19.24
C ASN A 94 -6.41 -9.03 19.35
N GLY A 95 -5.65 -9.83 18.60
CA GLY A 95 -5.90 -11.26 18.45
C GLY A 95 -7.17 -11.56 17.64
N PHE A 96 -7.55 -12.85 17.58
CA PHE A 96 -8.76 -13.30 16.86
C PHE A 96 -10.05 -13.23 17.67
N ASP A 97 -9.94 -13.13 18.99
CA ASP A 97 -11.08 -13.08 19.90
C ASP A 97 -11.62 -11.65 20.10
N GLY A 98 -10.89 -10.64 19.61
CA GLY A 98 -11.21 -9.22 19.83
C GLY A 98 -10.86 -8.75 21.24
N ALA A 99 -10.64 -7.44 21.40
CA ALA A 99 -10.41 -6.81 22.71
C ALA A 99 -11.65 -6.86 23.61
#